data_AF-A0A928IAH5-F1
#
_entry.id   AF-A0A928IAH5-F1
#
_cell.length_a   1.000
_cell.length_b   1.000
_cell.length_c   1.000
_cell.angle_alpha   90.00
_cell.angle_beta   90.00
_cell.angle_gamma   90.00
#
_symmetry.space_group_name_H-M   'P 1'
#
loop_
_entity.id
_entity.type
_entity.pdbx_description
1 polymer ?
#
loop_
_entity_poly.entity_id
_entity_poly.type
_entity_poly.pdbx_seq_one_letter_code
_entity_poly.pdbx_strand_id
1 'polypeptide(L)'
;MSNIANKTFYSFDDPELELKDFITLMFERTDEDGVLYIPGWHYDAPGQGFSEDLHTDENDSYRCLVNWNLADYEYFIDEAQAHVAIIRFFAEKLGDLIDIQSTEAFKKQVNDDTFFKFWNDYLRPFSYDKFDIERLQDIEDRMDVSEYVKVIAGNLSKGAPLDDFERSFLSDYLNVSVSADEKEYYHKSVSDLYSQAQARIGGKICAYDVIIRSRRLYRLMLLNAPYAVVFTEAKQLVAAMLLNRYGISRETVSNTRRLQIEREEQMTEEELDELYRPKKGNSQKSLLPLFVYSILKTKSDSKHHLKQKDILEELKNPPYELFIERKALSRTIQSLVEAYQFAIMSDGTGIWIDQGQSKDI
;
A
#
# COMPACT_ATOMS: atom_id res chain seq x y z
N MET A 1 -31.79 7.52 16.49
CA MET A 1 -31.36 6.12 16.61
C MET A 1 -31.71 5.39 15.31
N SER A 2 -30.99 5.70 14.23
CA SER A 2 -31.06 4.91 13.00
C SER A 2 -30.02 3.81 13.11
N ASN A 3 -30.45 2.57 12.89
CA ASN A 3 -29.59 1.40 12.73
C ASN A 3 -28.54 1.68 11.65
N ILE A 4 -27.31 1.96 12.07
CA ILE A 4 -26.11 1.83 11.23
C ILE A 4 -25.75 0.35 11.28
N ALA A 5 -26.53 -0.47 10.57
CA ALA A 5 -26.19 -1.85 10.33
C ALA A 5 -25.57 -1.94 8.94
N ASN A 6 -24.35 -2.48 8.88
CA ASN A 6 -23.67 -2.99 7.69
C ASN A 6 -23.24 -1.97 6.63
N LYS A 7 -22.29 -1.07 6.95
CA LYS A 7 -21.45 -0.45 5.91
C LYS A 7 -20.10 -1.18 5.84
N THR A 8 -19.88 -1.86 4.73
CA THR A 8 -18.62 -2.50 4.36
C THR A 8 -17.70 -1.50 3.66
N PHE A 9 -16.73 -0.99 4.43
CA PHE A 9 -15.33 -0.71 4.07
C PHE A 9 -14.93 0.07 2.81
N TYR A 10 -13.64 0.38 2.80
CA TYR A 10 -12.85 0.84 1.67
C TYR A 10 -12.81 -0.20 0.53
N SER A 11 -13.88 -0.95 0.30
CA SER A 11 -14.05 -1.71 -0.92
C SER A 11 -14.45 -0.70 -1.99
N PHE A 12 -13.65 -0.64 -3.06
CA PHE A 12 -14.09 0.03 -4.27
C PHE A 12 -15.45 -0.55 -4.75
N ASP A 13 -15.80 -1.76 -4.33
CA ASP A 13 -16.99 -2.51 -4.73
C ASP A 13 -18.24 -2.24 -3.89
N ASP A 14 -18.19 -1.44 -2.80
CA ASP A 14 -19.41 -1.06 -2.07
C ASP A 14 -20.28 -0.12 -2.93
N PRO A 15 -21.40 -0.58 -3.50
CA PRO A 15 -22.19 0.23 -4.42
C PRO A 15 -23.05 1.29 -3.71
N GLU A 16 -23.18 1.22 -2.38
CA GLU A 16 -24.05 2.10 -1.57
C GLU A 16 -23.31 3.33 -1.01
N LEU A 17 -21.98 3.31 -0.98
CA LEU A 17 -21.17 4.41 -0.47
C LEU A 17 -20.95 5.49 -1.52
N GLU A 18 -21.75 6.57 -1.50
CA GLU A 18 -21.61 7.71 -2.42
C GLU A 18 -20.17 8.25 -2.52
N LEU A 19 -19.81 8.83 -3.66
CA LEU A 19 -18.44 9.33 -3.90
C LEU A 19 -17.99 10.35 -2.84
N LYS A 20 -18.92 11.19 -2.37
CA LYS A 20 -18.67 12.13 -1.29
C LYS A 20 -18.35 11.41 0.02
N ASP A 21 -19.16 10.43 0.39
CA ASP A 21 -18.96 9.64 1.61
C ASP A 21 -17.65 8.87 1.55
N PHE A 22 -17.26 8.38 0.37
CA PHE A 22 -15.95 7.77 0.16
C PHE A 22 -14.81 8.75 0.44
N ILE A 23 -14.88 9.98 -0.08
CA ILE A 23 -13.88 11.02 0.19
C ILE A 23 -13.84 11.39 1.67
N THR A 24 -15.00 11.54 2.31
CA THR A 24 -15.11 11.77 3.76
C THR A 24 -14.40 10.67 4.53
N LEU A 25 -14.63 9.40 4.17
CA LEU A 25 -13.99 8.26 4.80
C LEU A 25 -12.46 8.29 4.63
N MET A 26 -11.96 8.71 3.46
CA MET A 26 -10.51 8.88 3.25
C MET A 26 -9.92 9.95 4.18
N PHE A 27 -10.64 11.05 4.37
CA PHE A 27 -10.21 12.14 5.24
C PHE A 27 -10.22 11.73 6.71
N GLU A 28 -11.32 11.15 7.18
CA GLU A 28 -11.48 10.70 8.57
C GLU A 28 -10.47 9.59 8.95
N ARG A 29 -10.07 8.75 7.99
CA ARG A 29 -9.08 7.67 8.19
C ARG A 29 -7.63 8.10 7.93
N THR A 30 -7.40 9.35 7.55
CA THR A 30 -6.03 9.90 7.55
C THR A 30 -5.66 10.18 8.99
N ASP A 31 -4.63 9.51 9.51
CA ASP A 31 -4.23 9.69 10.91
C ASP A 31 -3.53 11.04 11.16
N GLU A 32 -3.20 11.32 12.43
CA GLU A 32 -2.57 12.58 12.85
C GLU A 32 -1.20 12.83 12.19
N ASP A 33 -0.53 11.76 11.74
CA ASP A 33 0.76 11.82 11.03
C ASP A 33 0.56 11.96 9.50
N GLY A 34 -0.69 12.03 9.02
CA GLY A 34 -1.02 12.13 7.60
C GLY A 34 -0.98 10.79 6.88
N VAL A 35 -1.03 9.66 7.57
CA VAL A 35 -0.99 8.33 6.96
C VAL A 35 -2.40 7.85 6.64
N LEU A 36 -2.60 7.42 5.40
CA LEU A 36 -3.83 6.84 4.89
C LEU A 36 -3.55 5.46 4.30
N TYR A 37 -4.37 4.48 4.65
CA TYR A 37 -4.33 3.16 4.02
C TYR A 37 -5.47 3.04 3.00
N ILE A 38 -5.13 2.68 1.76
CA ILE A 38 -6.11 2.42 0.69
C ILE A 38 -5.85 1.04 0.07
N PRO A 39 -6.85 0.39 -0.55
CA PRO A 39 -6.63 -0.87 -1.26
C PRO A 39 -5.63 -0.71 -2.41
N GLY A 40 -4.86 -1.76 -2.66
CA GLY A 40 -3.97 -1.84 -3.82
C GLY A 40 -4.72 -1.76 -5.14
N TRP A 41 -4.03 -1.31 -6.19
CA TRP A 41 -4.54 -1.29 -7.55
C TRP A 41 -3.97 -2.49 -8.30
N HIS A 42 -4.75 -3.56 -8.41
CA HIS A 42 -4.24 -4.86 -8.85
C HIS A 42 -3.96 -4.99 -10.37
N TYR A 43 -4.14 -3.93 -11.17
CA TYR A 43 -4.07 -4.03 -12.64
C TYR A 43 -3.55 -2.80 -13.39
N ASP A 44 -3.08 -1.74 -12.71
CA ASP A 44 -2.98 -0.41 -13.34
C ASP A 44 -1.56 0.15 -13.53
N ALA A 45 -0.50 -0.55 -13.11
CA ALA A 45 0.86 -0.06 -13.30
C ALA A 45 1.56 -0.79 -14.47
N PRO A 46 1.88 -0.10 -15.58
CA PRO A 46 2.69 -0.69 -16.64
C PRO A 46 4.06 -1.07 -16.06
N GLY A 47 4.50 -2.31 -16.25
CA GLY A 47 5.74 -2.83 -15.69
C GLY A 47 5.70 -3.27 -14.24
N GLN A 48 4.53 -3.24 -13.61
CA GLN A 48 4.21 -4.29 -12.65
C GLN A 48 3.77 -5.51 -13.46
N GLY A 49 4.74 -6.09 -14.19
CA GLY A 49 4.62 -7.49 -14.54
C GLY A 49 4.30 -8.24 -13.25
N PHE A 50 3.60 -9.35 -13.41
CA PHE A 50 3.27 -10.28 -12.34
C PHE A 50 4.41 -10.26 -11.29
N SER A 51 4.18 -9.70 -10.11
CA SER A 51 5.23 -9.68 -9.08
C SER A 51 5.43 -11.12 -8.61
N GLU A 52 6.62 -11.44 -8.11
CA GLU A 52 6.96 -12.77 -7.54
C GLU A 52 6.04 -13.22 -6.39
N ASP A 53 5.12 -12.35 -5.96
CA ASP A 53 4.09 -12.58 -4.94
C ASP A 53 2.69 -12.85 -5.52
N LEU A 54 2.56 -13.26 -6.79
CA LEU A 54 1.27 -13.57 -7.41
C LEU A 54 0.65 -14.90 -6.95
N HIS A 55 0.35 -14.93 -5.65
CA HIS A 55 -0.78 -15.59 -5.01
C HIS A 55 -1.29 -14.73 -3.83
N THR A 56 -1.33 -13.41 -3.98
CA THR A 56 -2.03 -12.53 -3.04
C THR A 56 -3.37 -12.10 -3.63
N ASP A 57 -4.31 -13.04 -3.63
CA ASP A 57 -5.74 -12.75 -3.42
C ASP A 57 -5.84 -11.52 -2.51
N GLU A 58 -6.43 -10.41 -2.94
CA GLU A 58 -6.99 -9.40 -2.01
C GLU A 58 -6.07 -8.94 -0.85
N ASN A 59 -4.73 -9.01 -0.97
CA ASN A 59 -3.83 -9.05 0.21
C ASN A 59 -2.82 -7.89 0.30
N ASP A 60 -2.81 -6.97 -0.67
CA ASP A 60 -1.96 -5.77 -0.64
C ASP A 60 -2.76 -4.45 -0.57
N SER A 61 -2.25 -3.53 0.24
CA SER A 61 -2.70 -2.15 0.44
C SER A 61 -1.63 -1.19 -0.01
N TYR A 62 -2.01 0.06 -0.24
CA TYR A 62 -1.08 1.16 -0.19
C TYR A 62 -1.12 1.85 1.17
N ARG A 63 0.06 2.03 1.78
CA ARG A 63 0.27 3.01 2.84
C ARG A 63 0.73 4.31 2.18
N CYS A 64 -0.08 5.35 2.36
CA CYS A 64 0.09 6.63 1.69
C CYS A 64 0.35 7.71 2.73
N LEU A 65 1.41 8.49 2.54
CA LEU A 65 1.58 9.74 3.27
C LEU A 65 0.90 10.84 2.46
N VAL A 66 -0.13 11.47 3.04
CA VAL A 66 -0.92 12.54 2.42
C VAL A 66 -0.85 13.80 3.28
N ASN A 67 -0.82 14.96 2.63
CA ASN A 67 -0.84 16.24 3.32
C ASN A 67 -2.02 17.06 2.82
N TRP A 68 -3.10 17.01 3.59
CA TRP A 68 -4.34 17.73 3.35
C TRP A 68 -5.01 18.06 4.69
N ASN A 69 -5.66 19.22 4.74
CA ASN A 69 -6.44 19.67 5.90
C ASN A 69 -7.94 19.74 5.55
N LEU A 70 -8.76 20.24 6.49
CA LEU A 70 -10.21 20.36 6.30
C LEU A 70 -10.59 21.19 5.05
N ALA A 71 -9.89 22.30 4.80
CA ALA A 71 -10.16 23.14 3.63
C ALA A 71 -9.76 22.45 2.32
N ASP A 72 -8.68 21.67 2.34
CA ASP A 72 -8.28 20.83 1.21
C ASP A 72 -9.31 19.74 0.92
N TYR A 73 -9.82 19.09 1.96
CA TYR A 73 -10.88 18.08 1.87
C TYR A 73 -12.16 18.65 1.25
N GLU A 74 -12.64 19.80 1.75
CA GLU A 74 -13.86 20.45 1.24
C GLU A 74 -13.71 20.81 -0.24
N TYR A 75 -12.56 21.39 -0.61
CA TYR A 75 -12.24 21.69 -2.01
C TYR A 75 -12.17 20.42 -2.87
N PHE A 76 -11.57 19.35 -2.34
CA PHE A 76 -11.34 18.12 -3.09
C PHE A 76 -12.65 17.39 -3.42
N ILE A 77 -13.67 17.47 -2.57
CA ILE A 77 -15.01 16.94 -2.88
C ILE A 77 -15.54 17.56 -4.18
N ASP A 78 -15.52 18.90 -4.26
CA ASP A 78 -16.05 19.63 -5.41
C ASP A 78 -15.24 19.31 -6.68
N GLU A 79 -13.90 19.24 -6.55
CA GLU A 79 -13.01 18.88 -7.66
C GLU A 79 -13.29 17.47 -8.18
N ALA A 80 -13.35 16.48 -7.29
CA ALA A 80 -13.59 15.08 -7.66
C ALA A 80 -14.96 14.89 -8.33
N GLN A 81 -16.00 15.52 -7.78
CA GLN A 81 -17.35 15.46 -8.34
C GLN A 81 -17.42 16.14 -9.72
N ALA A 82 -16.81 17.32 -9.87
CA ALA A 82 -16.73 18.02 -11.15
C ALA A 82 -16.00 17.17 -12.20
N HIS A 83 -14.90 16.53 -11.82
CA HIS A 83 -14.12 15.67 -12.72
C HIS A 83 -14.93 14.47 -13.24
N VAL A 84 -15.61 13.75 -12.35
CA VAL A 84 -16.47 12.61 -12.73
C VAL A 84 -17.68 13.08 -13.56
N ALA A 85 -18.26 14.24 -13.23
CA ALA A 85 -19.38 14.81 -13.99
C ALA A 85 -18.96 15.19 -15.42
N ILE A 86 -17.76 15.77 -15.61
CA ILE A 86 -17.23 16.07 -16.93
C ILE A 86 -17.01 14.78 -17.72
N ILE A 87 -16.42 13.75 -17.12
CA ILE A 87 -16.24 12.44 -17.79
C ILE A 87 -17.58 11.86 -18.24
N ARG A 88 -18.62 11.92 -17.39
CA ARG A 88 -19.96 11.49 -17.74
C ARG A 88 -20.53 12.28 -18.91
N PHE A 89 -20.37 13.60 -18.92
CA PHE A 89 -20.76 14.44 -20.04
C PHE A 89 -20.06 14.04 -21.34
N PHE A 90 -18.75 13.76 -21.30
CA PHE A 90 -18.03 13.24 -22.46
C PHE A 90 -18.63 11.92 -22.98
N ALA A 91 -18.89 10.97 -22.08
CA ALA A 91 -19.46 9.68 -22.46
C ALA A 91 -20.87 9.82 -23.07
N GLU A 92 -21.73 10.66 -22.49
CA GLU A 92 -23.13 10.81 -22.90
C GLU A 92 -23.32 11.68 -24.15
N LYS A 93 -22.54 12.75 -24.31
CA LYS A 93 -22.77 13.79 -25.33
C LYS A 93 -21.79 13.79 -26.47
N LEU A 94 -20.57 13.33 -26.19
CA LEU A 94 -19.50 13.37 -27.17
C LEU A 94 -19.26 11.99 -27.77
N GLY A 95 -19.60 10.89 -27.10
CA GLY A 95 -19.43 9.54 -27.67
C GLY A 95 -17.94 9.28 -27.95
N ASP A 96 -17.60 8.49 -28.98
CA ASP A 96 -16.26 7.96 -29.32
C ASP A 96 -15.15 8.99 -29.69
N LEU A 97 -15.26 10.26 -29.30
CA LEU A 97 -14.24 11.27 -29.65
C LEU A 97 -12.88 11.05 -28.97
N ILE A 98 -12.77 10.12 -28.03
CA ILE A 98 -11.50 9.79 -27.40
C ILE A 98 -10.49 9.19 -28.39
N ASP A 99 -10.96 8.56 -29.47
CA ASP A 99 -10.13 7.90 -30.49
C ASP A 99 -9.59 8.88 -31.53
N ILE A 100 -9.98 10.15 -31.45
CA ILE A 100 -9.42 11.20 -32.29
C ILE A 100 -7.98 11.44 -31.85
N GLN A 101 -7.03 10.91 -32.64
CA GLN A 101 -5.60 11.12 -32.40
C GLN A 101 -5.14 12.56 -32.72
N SER A 102 -5.91 13.31 -33.52
CA SER A 102 -5.58 14.69 -33.89
C SER A 102 -6.17 15.71 -32.92
N THR A 103 -5.29 16.38 -32.17
CA THR A 103 -5.63 17.51 -31.28
C THR A 103 -6.41 18.61 -32.01
N GLU A 104 -6.05 18.94 -33.25
CA GLU A 104 -6.71 19.98 -34.04
C GLU A 104 -8.13 19.58 -34.45
N ALA A 105 -8.30 18.33 -34.87
CA ALA A 105 -9.62 17.79 -35.22
C ALA A 105 -10.56 17.78 -34.01
N PHE A 106 -10.05 17.35 -32.84
CA PHE A 106 -10.82 17.35 -31.61
C PHE A 106 -11.21 18.77 -31.17
N LYS A 107 -10.27 19.71 -31.20
CA LYS A 107 -10.53 21.12 -30.84
C LYS A 107 -11.64 21.73 -31.69
N LYS A 108 -11.63 21.46 -32.99
CA LYS A 108 -12.66 21.95 -33.93
C LYS A 108 -14.05 21.37 -33.63
N GLN A 109 -14.11 20.13 -33.15
CA GLN A 109 -15.36 19.43 -32.91
C GLN A 109 -16.02 19.81 -31.58
N VAL A 110 -15.23 19.93 -30.52
CA VAL A 110 -15.75 20.29 -29.19
C VAL A 110 -16.08 21.79 -29.12
N ASN A 111 -15.27 22.64 -29.76
CA ASN A 111 -15.46 24.10 -29.82
C ASN A 111 -15.71 24.76 -28.45
N ASP A 112 -15.08 24.22 -27.41
CA ASP A 112 -15.10 24.72 -26.03
C ASP A 112 -13.71 24.46 -25.43
N ASP A 113 -13.07 25.53 -24.95
CA ASP A 113 -11.70 25.47 -24.45
C ASP A 113 -11.58 24.69 -23.12
N THR A 114 -12.64 24.65 -22.31
CA THR A 114 -12.66 23.91 -21.04
C THR A 114 -12.71 22.41 -21.32
N PHE A 115 -13.63 21.97 -22.18
CA PHE A 115 -13.72 20.57 -22.59
C PHE A 115 -12.48 20.14 -23.38
N PHE A 116 -11.97 20.99 -24.27
CA PHE A 116 -10.71 20.70 -24.97
C PHE A 116 -9.55 20.48 -24.01
N LYS A 117 -9.39 21.35 -23.01
CA LYS A 117 -8.34 21.21 -21.99
C LYS A 117 -8.52 19.92 -21.18
N PHE A 118 -9.73 19.65 -20.70
CA PHE A 118 -10.02 18.42 -19.95
C PHE A 118 -9.68 17.17 -20.75
N TRP A 119 -10.08 17.12 -22.02
CA TRP A 119 -9.74 16.01 -22.89
C TRP A 119 -8.23 15.88 -23.07
N ASN A 120 -7.53 16.97 -23.38
CA ASN A 120 -6.09 16.95 -23.62
C ASN A 120 -5.30 16.43 -22.41
N ASP A 121 -5.75 16.82 -21.22
CA ASP A 121 -5.08 16.55 -19.96
C ASP A 121 -5.38 15.13 -19.46
N TYR A 122 -6.65 14.67 -19.55
CA TYR A 122 -7.11 13.46 -18.88
C TYR A 122 -7.61 12.32 -19.79
N LEU A 123 -8.08 12.61 -21.01
CA LEU A 123 -8.71 11.60 -21.88
C LEU A 123 -7.90 11.24 -23.12
N ARG A 124 -7.12 12.18 -23.64
CA ARG A 124 -6.30 11.99 -24.84
C ARG A 124 -5.39 10.76 -24.66
N PRO A 125 -5.29 9.85 -25.65
CA PRO A 125 -4.37 8.72 -25.59
C PRO A 125 -2.91 9.13 -25.33
N PHE A 126 -2.13 8.25 -24.73
CA PHE A 126 -0.67 8.41 -24.68
C PHE A 126 -0.08 8.22 -26.07
N SER A 127 1.02 8.92 -26.35
CA SER A 127 1.79 8.72 -27.59
C SER A 127 2.75 7.54 -27.40
N TYR A 128 2.82 6.69 -28.40
CA TYR A 128 3.78 5.59 -28.48
C TYR A 128 4.75 5.79 -29.65
N ASP A 129 4.87 7.00 -30.21
CA ASP A 129 5.60 7.26 -31.47
C ASP A 129 7.08 6.84 -31.43
N LYS A 130 7.64 6.69 -30.23
CA LYS A 130 9.03 6.28 -29.99
C LYS A 130 9.22 4.76 -29.84
N PHE A 131 8.12 4.00 -29.79
CA PHE A 131 8.12 2.59 -29.48
C PHE A 131 7.31 1.79 -30.49
N ASP A 132 7.75 0.56 -30.71
CA ASP A 132 7.00 -0.42 -31.49
C ASP A 132 6.00 -1.10 -30.54
N ILE A 133 4.71 -0.82 -30.74
CA ILE A 133 3.63 -1.30 -29.86
C ILE A 133 3.52 -2.82 -29.91
N GLU A 134 3.63 -3.42 -31.10
CA GLU A 134 3.53 -4.88 -31.26
C GLU A 134 4.68 -5.56 -30.50
N ARG A 135 5.89 -4.98 -30.59
CA ARG A 135 7.04 -5.45 -29.81
C ARG A 135 6.84 -5.26 -28.30
N LEU A 136 6.27 -4.15 -27.85
CA LEU A 136 5.99 -3.93 -26.43
C LEU A 136 5.01 -4.96 -25.88
N GLN A 137 3.94 -5.25 -26.63
CA GLN A 137 2.94 -6.25 -26.26
C GLN A 137 3.54 -7.65 -26.19
N ASP A 138 4.37 -8.04 -27.18
CA ASP A 138 5.06 -9.33 -27.15
C ASP A 138 6.03 -9.45 -25.95
N ILE A 139 6.73 -8.37 -25.58
CA ILE A 139 7.60 -8.37 -24.39
C ILE A 139 6.77 -8.53 -23.12
N GLU A 140 5.67 -7.78 -22.99
CA GLU A 140 4.75 -7.84 -21.84
C GLU A 140 4.18 -9.24 -21.66
N ASP A 141 3.60 -9.82 -22.72
CA ASP A 141 3.04 -11.17 -22.71
C ASP A 141 4.08 -12.20 -22.28
N ARG A 142 5.32 -12.10 -22.77
CA ARG A 142 6.42 -13.00 -22.37
C ARG A 142 6.90 -12.76 -20.94
N MET A 143 6.85 -11.53 -20.42
CA MET A 143 7.16 -11.24 -19.02
C MET A 143 6.13 -11.91 -18.12
N ASP A 144 4.85 -11.79 -18.45
CA ASP A 144 3.72 -12.34 -17.68
C ASP A 144 3.75 -13.88 -17.67
N VAL A 145 3.95 -14.48 -18.84
CA VAL A 145 4.13 -15.94 -18.98
C VAL A 145 5.34 -16.41 -18.17
N SER A 146 6.48 -15.71 -18.29
CA SER A 146 7.70 -16.08 -17.56
C SER A 146 7.48 -16.04 -16.05
N GLU A 147 6.70 -15.10 -15.54
CA GLU A 147 6.42 -15.04 -14.11
C GLU A 147 5.50 -16.17 -13.67
N TYR A 148 4.43 -16.45 -14.41
CA TYR A 148 3.53 -17.54 -14.05
C TYR A 148 4.25 -18.90 -14.05
N VAL A 149 5.19 -19.12 -14.98
CA VAL A 149 6.10 -20.28 -14.95
C VAL A 149 6.90 -20.35 -13.64
N LYS A 150 7.44 -19.22 -13.14
CA LYS A 150 8.15 -19.20 -11.85
C LYS A 150 7.23 -19.55 -10.69
N VAL A 151 5.99 -19.06 -10.69
CA VAL A 151 5.00 -19.37 -9.65
C VAL A 151 4.74 -20.88 -9.58
N ILE A 152 4.46 -21.51 -10.73
CA ILE A 152 4.24 -22.96 -10.81
C ILE A 152 5.49 -23.73 -10.35
N ALA A 153 6.68 -23.33 -10.83
CA ALA A 153 7.95 -23.94 -10.43
C ALA A 153 8.22 -23.78 -8.91
N GLY A 154 7.86 -22.64 -8.34
CA GLY A 154 7.92 -22.36 -6.91
C GLY A 154 7.01 -23.28 -6.11
N ASN A 155 5.75 -23.45 -6.53
CA ASN A 155 4.79 -24.37 -5.91
C ASN A 155 5.28 -25.83 -5.97
N LEU A 156 5.80 -26.25 -7.13
CA LEU A 156 6.40 -27.58 -7.29
C LEU A 156 7.57 -27.81 -6.32
N SER A 157 8.45 -26.80 -6.15
CA SER A 157 9.58 -26.87 -5.21
C SER A 157 9.14 -27.04 -3.74
N LYS A 158 7.93 -26.56 -3.40
CA LYS A 158 7.29 -26.69 -2.08
C LYS A 158 6.51 -28.01 -1.92
N GLY A 159 6.52 -28.87 -2.95
CA GLY A 159 5.86 -30.18 -2.95
C GLY A 159 4.37 -30.13 -3.29
N ALA A 160 3.86 -29.01 -3.82
CA ALA A 160 2.50 -28.95 -4.32
C ALA A 160 2.35 -29.82 -5.58
N PRO A 161 1.30 -30.66 -5.69
CA PRO A 161 1.04 -31.41 -6.91
C PRO A 161 0.56 -30.47 -8.02
N LEU A 162 1.07 -30.66 -9.23
CA LEU A 162 0.59 -29.93 -10.40
C LEU A 162 -0.65 -30.59 -11.00
N ASP A 163 -1.63 -29.77 -11.36
CA ASP A 163 -2.78 -30.21 -12.15
C ASP A 163 -2.42 -30.39 -13.65
N ASP A 164 -3.37 -30.89 -14.45
CA ASP A 164 -3.15 -31.16 -15.87
C ASP A 164 -2.90 -29.87 -16.69
N PHE A 165 -3.52 -28.76 -16.29
CA PHE A 165 -3.35 -27.45 -16.94
C PHE A 165 -1.95 -26.91 -16.68
N GLU A 166 -1.50 -26.88 -15.43
CA GLU A 166 -0.17 -26.42 -15.02
C GLU A 166 0.94 -27.25 -15.67
N ARG A 167 0.74 -28.57 -15.84
CA ARG A 167 1.68 -29.44 -16.56
C ARG A 167 1.78 -29.09 -18.03
N SER A 168 0.64 -28.87 -18.70
CA SER A 168 0.62 -28.46 -20.11
C SER A 168 1.26 -27.09 -20.26
N PHE A 169 0.88 -26.13 -19.42
CA PHE A 169 1.38 -24.77 -19.45
C PHE A 169 2.90 -24.72 -19.29
N LEU A 170 3.45 -25.42 -18.28
CA LEU A 170 4.90 -25.54 -18.14
C LEU A 170 5.55 -26.16 -19.37
N SER A 171 4.99 -27.25 -19.92
CA SER A 171 5.54 -27.89 -21.13
C SER A 171 5.62 -26.93 -22.31
N ASP A 172 4.59 -26.11 -22.50
CA ASP A 172 4.47 -25.21 -23.65
C ASP A 172 5.32 -23.95 -23.49
N TYR A 173 5.52 -23.47 -22.26
CA TYR A 173 6.10 -22.16 -21.99
C TYR A 173 7.39 -22.15 -21.17
N LEU A 174 7.96 -23.30 -20.80
CA LEU A 174 9.18 -23.38 -19.96
C LEU A 174 10.35 -22.54 -20.48
N ASN A 175 10.45 -22.41 -21.81
CA ASN A 175 11.56 -21.72 -22.47
C ASN A 175 11.24 -20.26 -22.84
N VAL A 176 10.05 -19.76 -22.51
CA VAL A 176 9.73 -18.35 -22.68
C VAL A 176 10.60 -17.53 -21.74
N SER A 177 11.29 -16.56 -22.31
CA SER A 177 12.13 -15.65 -21.56
C SER A 177 12.13 -14.28 -22.21
N VAL A 178 12.49 -13.29 -21.39
CA VAL A 178 12.66 -11.90 -21.80
C VAL A 178 14.08 -11.50 -21.47
N SER A 179 14.82 -11.08 -22.49
CA SER A 179 16.20 -10.65 -22.37
C SER A 179 16.32 -9.35 -21.56
N ALA A 180 17.54 -9.03 -21.09
CA ALA A 180 17.80 -7.79 -20.37
C ALA A 180 17.47 -6.56 -21.22
N ASP A 181 17.87 -6.57 -22.50
CA ASP A 181 17.62 -5.47 -23.45
C ASP A 181 16.12 -5.25 -23.70
N GLU A 182 15.33 -6.32 -23.73
CA GLU A 182 13.87 -6.24 -23.86
C GLU A 182 13.21 -5.68 -22.61
N LYS A 183 13.66 -6.10 -21.42
CA LYS A 183 13.20 -5.51 -20.16
C LYS A 183 13.54 -4.02 -20.09
N GLU A 184 14.76 -3.64 -20.48
CA GLU A 184 15.17 -2.24 -20.54
C GLU A 184 14.31 -1.44 -21.54
N TYR A 185 14.05 -2.01 -22.72
CA TYR A 185 13.18 -1.40 -23.72
C TYR A 185 11.76 -1.18 -23.20
N TYR A 186 11.18 -2.17 -22.53
CA TYR A 186 9.86 -2.08 -21.90
C TYR A 186 9.86 -1.07 -20.75
N HIS A 187 10.82 -1.11 -19.83
CA HIS A 187 10.91 -0.12 -18.74
C HIS A 187 11.08 1.32 -19.25
N LYS A 188 11.76 1.51 -20.39
CA LYS A 188 11.87 2.82 -21.04
C LYS A 188 10.52 3.32 -21.56
N SER A 189 9.67 2.45 -22.10
CA SER A 189 8.32 2.83 -22.54
C SER A 189 7.44 3.20 -21.35
N VAL A 190 7.48 2.41 -20.27
CA VAL A 190 6.82 2.69 -19.00
C VAL A 190 7.22 4.07 -18.45
N SER A 191 8.53 4.36 -18.40
CA SER A 191 9.05 5.65 -17.93
C SER A 191 8.59 6.83 -18.81
N ASP A 192 8.49 6.64 -20.12
CA ASP A 192 7.98 7.66 -21.04
C ASP A 192 6.48 7.92 -20.79
N LEU A 193 5.67 6.89 -20.52
CA LEU A 193 4.25 7.05 -20.15
C LEU A 193 4.08 7.85 -18.85
N TYR A 194 4.86 7.54 -17.81
CA TYR A 194 4.84 8.32 -16.57
C TYR A 194 5.25 9.78 -16.80
N SER A 195 6.27 10.01 -17.62
CA SER A 195 6.73 11.36 -17.97
C SER A 195 5.67 12.15 -18.75
N GLN A 196 4.98 11.50 -19.70
CA GLN A 196 3.87 12.09 -20.42
C GLN A 196 2.71 12.46 -19.49
N ALA A 197 2.39 11.60 -18.52
CA ALA A 197 1.32 11.86 -17.57
C ALA A 197 1.64 13.08 -16.68
N GLN A 198 2.86 13.12 -16.13
CA GLN A 198 3.31 14.23 -15.31
C GLN A 198 3.36 15.55 -16.10
N ALA A 199 3.73 15.51 -17.38
CA ALA A 199 3.72 16.70 -18.24
C ALA A 199 2.30 17.25 -18.50
N ARG A 200 1.26 16.42 -18.42
CA ARG A 200 -0.13 16.82 -18.69
C ARG A 200 -0.79 17.44 -17.48
N ILE A 201 -0.76 16.74 -16.34
CA ILE A 201 -1.55 17.11 -15.16
C ILE A 201 -0.69 17.55 -13.98
N GLY A 202 0.64 17.61 -14.16
CA GLY A 202 1.58 17.86 -13.09
C GLY A 202 1.55 16.75 -12.05
N GLY A 203 1.74 17.15 -10.79
CA GLY A 203 1.58 16.27 -9.63
C GLY A 203 2.86 15.55 -9.20
N LYS A 204 2.77 14.95 -8.00
CA LYS A 204 3.88 14.31 -7.29
C LYS A 204 3.92 12.80 -7.55
N ILE A 205 2.80 12.11 -7.34
CA ILE A 205 2.66 10.64 -7.43
C ILE A 205 1.33 10.28 -8.11
N CYS A 206 1.24 9.12 -8.77
CA CYS A 206 0.00 8.62 -9.38
C CYS A 206 -0.61 9.45 -10.55
N ALA A 207 0.15 10.37 -11.17
CA ALA A 207 -0.35 11.14 -12.32
C ALA A 207 -0.82 10.24 -13.48
N TYR A 208 -0.08 9.16 -13.73
CA TYR A 208 -0.45 8.15 -14.73
C TYR A 208 -1.79 7.47 -14.39
N ASP A 209 -1.96 7.05 -13.15
CA ASP A 209 -3.17 6.38 -12.68
C ASP A 209 -4.40 7.29 -12.83
N VAL A 210 -4.29 8.59 -12.54
CA VAL A 210 -5.39 9.55 -12.76
C VAL A 210 -5.85 9.54 -14.23
N ILE A 211 -4.91 9.55 -15.18
CA ILE A 211 -5.23 9.58 -16.61
C ILE A 211 -5.82 8.24 -17.06
N ILE A 212 -5.20 7.11 -16.72
CA ILE A 212 -5.71 5.79 -17.11
C ILE A 212 -7.10 5.54 -16.54
N ARG A 213 -7.33 5.87 -15.27
CA ARG A 213 -8.64 5.71 -14.63
C ARG A 213 -9.69 6.66 -15.19
N SER A 214 -9.32 7.89 -15.54
CA SER A 214 -10.23 8.81 -16.25
C SER A 214 -10.68 8.22 -17.59
N ARG A 215 -9.75 7.64 -18.34
CA ARG A 215 -10.03 6.98 -19.63
C ARG A 215 -10.87 5.71 -19.47
N ARG A 216 -10.54 4.86 -18.49
CA ARG A 216 -11.31 3.65 -18.15
C ARG A 216 -12.73 4.01 -17.76
N LEU A 217 -12.91 4.96 -16.85
CA LEU A 217 -14.22 5.43 -16.41
C LEU A 217 -15.06 5.95 -17.57
N TYR A 218 -14.48 6.79 -18.43
CA TYR A 218 -15.12 7.26 -19.65
C TYR A 218 -15.57 6.10 -20.55
N ARG A 219 -14.72 5.09 -20.78
CA ARG A 219 -15.05 3.92 -21.61
C ARG A 219 -16.15 3.07 -20.98
N LEU A 220 -16.10 2.82 -19.68
CA LEU A 220 -17.13 2.08 -18.95
C LEU A 220 -18.49 2.78 -19.06
N MET A 221 -18.53 4.09 -18.88
CA MET A 221 -19.76 4.88 -19.04
C MET A 221 -20.28 4.84 -20.48
N LEU A 222 -19.40 4.99 -21.47
CA LEU A 222 -19.75 4.94 -22.88
C LEU A 222 -20.33 3.59 -23.30
N LEU A 223 -19.76 2.49 -22.76
CA LEU A 223 -20.23 1.13 -23.00
C LEU A 223 -21.48 0.77 -22.20
N ASN A 224 -22.03 1.69 -21.40
CA ASN A 224 -23.13 1.44 -20.47
C ASN A 224 -22.86 0.24 -19.55
N ALA A 225 -21.63 0.15 -19.04
CA ALA A 225 -21.24 -0.90 -18.11
C ALA A 225 -22.12 -0.88 -16.84
N PRO A 226 -22.25 -2.01 -16.11
CA PRO A 226 -23.04 -2.06 -14.89
C PRO A 226 -22.65 -0.98 -13.89
N TYR A 227 -23.63 -0.41 -13.20
CA TYR A 227 -23.42 0.72 -12.26
C TYR A 227 -22.32 0.43 -11.24
N ALA A 228 -22.30 -0.76 -10.64
CA ALA A 228 -21.28 -1.15 -9.68
C ALA A 228 -19.86 -1.00 -10.25
N VAL A 229 -19.62 -1.48 -11.48
CA VAL A 229 -18.30 -1.40 -12.14
C VAL A 229 -17.89 0.04 -12.41
N VAL A 230 -18.81 0.86 -12.92
CA VAL A 230 -18.57 2.30 -13.15
C VAL A 230 -18.25 3.01 -11.83
N PHE A 231 -18.96 2.66 -10.77
CA PHE A 231 -18.83 3.28 -9.48
C PHE A 231 -17.52 2.92 -8.77
N THR A 232 -17.11 1.65 -8.86
CA THR A 232 -15.81 1.15 -8.40
C THR A 232 -14.67 1.89 -9.09
N GLU A 233 -14.71 2.03 -10.41
CA GLU A 233 -13.68 2.77 -11.14
C GLU A 233 -13.67 4.25 -10.75
N ALA A 234 -14.82 4.88 -10.50
CA ALA A 234 -14.90 6.26 -10.05
C ALA A 234 -14.22 6.47 -8.68
N LYS A 235 -14.41 5.56 -7.73
CA LYS A 235 -13.71 5.61 -6.44
C LYS A 235 -12.21 5.43 -6.61
N GLN A 236 -11.78 4.50 -7.47
CA GLN A 236 -10.36 4.29 -7.75
C GLN A 236 -9.73 5.54 -8.39
N LEU A 237 -10.44 6.20 -9.32
CA LEU A 237 -10.03 7.47 -9.90
C LEU A 237 -9.87 8.54 -8.82
N VAL A 238 -10.85 8.68 -7.93
CA VAL A 238 -10.79 9.66 -6.84
C VAL A 238 -9.63 9.41 -5.89
N ALA A 239 -9.34 8.15 -5.53
CA ALA A 239 -8.16 7.81 -4.75
C ALA A 239 -6.86 8.22 -5.47
N ALA A 240 -6.76 7.98 -6.78
CA ALA A 240 -5.60 8.42 -7.58
C ALA A 240 -5.48 9.95 -7.64
N MET A 241 -6.61 10.66 -7.80
CA MET A 241 -6.64 12.14 -7.79
C MET A 241 -6.15 12.70 -6.46
N LEU A 242 -6.59 12.12 -5.34
CA LEU A 242 -6.15 12.51 -4.00
C LEU A 242 -4.63 12.39 -3.87
N LEU A 243 -4.08 11.24 -4.24
CA LEU A 243 -2.64 11.00 -4.16
C LEU A 243 -1.84 11.90 -5.11
N ASN A 244 -2.36 12.19 -6.30
CA ASN A 244 -1.70 13.11 -7.22
C ASN A 244 -1.61 14.55 -6.70
N ARG A 245 -2.64 14.98 -5.98
CA ARG A 245 -2.74 16.35 -5.46
C ARG A 245 -2.03 16.53 -4.12
N TYR A 246 -2.30 15.63 -3.17
CA TYR A 246 -1.91 15.77 -1.77
C TYR A 246 -0.91 14.71 -1.31
N GLY A 247 -0.65 13.69 -2.12
CA GLY A 247 0.28 12.62 -1.78
C GLY A 247 1.74 13.09 -1.71
N ILE A 248 2.45 12.58 -0.71
CA ILE A 248 3.89 12.74 -0.52
C ILE A 248 4.61 11.45 -0.91
N SER A 249 4.09 10.30 -0.46
CA SER A 249 4.65 8.98 -0.79
C SER A 249 3.57 7.90 -0.79
N ARG A 250 3.87 6.79 -1.48
CA ARG A 250 3.03 5.60 -1.56
C ARG A 250 3.93 4.37 -1.49
N GLU A 251 3.64 3.45 -0.61
CA GLU A 251 4.32 2.16 -0.49
C GLU A 251 3.31 1.01 -0.49
N THR A 252 3.65 -0.09 -1.14
CA THR A 252 2.85 -1.32 -1.10
C THR A 252 3.14 -2.06 0.20
N VAL A 253 2.08 -2.41 0.94
CA VAL A 253 2.15 -3.10 2.23
C VAL A 253 1.10 -4.19 2.30
N SER A 254 1.29 -5.15 3.20
CA SER A 254 0.25 -6.15 3.49
C SER A 254 -1.06 -5.48 3.93
N ASN A 255 -2.19 -6.02 3.47
CA ASN A 255 -3.55 -5.58 3.82
C ASN A 255 -3.87 -5.73 5.31
N THR A 256 -3.04 -6.43 6.08
CA THR A 256 -3.25 -6.70 7.51
C THR A 256 -3.67 -5.45 8.29
N ARG A 257 -2.96 -4.32 8.11
CA ARG A 257 -3.25 -3.10 8.88
C ARG A 257 -4.55 -2.44 8.44
N ARG A 258 -4.81 -2.34 7.14
CA ARG A 258 -6.07 -1.81 6.60
C ARG A 258 -7.25 -2.63 7.11
N LEU A 259 -7.21 -3.96 6.94
CA LEU A 259 -8.25 -4.89 7.39
C LEU A 259 -8.46 -4.85 8.91
N GLN A 260 -7.41 -4.60 9.68
CA GLN A 260 -7.53 -4.41 11.12
C GLN A 260 -8.30 -3.12 11.47
N ILE A 261 -7.92 -1.97 10.90
CA ILE A 261 -8.60 -0.68 11.13
C ILE A 261 -10.09 -0.82 10.77
N GLU A 262 -10.33 -1.40 9.60
CA GLU A 262 -11.65 -1.74 9.12
C GLU A 262 -12.41 -2.59 10.16
N ARG A 263 -11.86 -3.72 10.58
CA ARG A 263 -12.52 -4.57 11.57
C ARG A 263 -12.85 -3.83 12.87
N GLU A 264 -11.94 -3.00 13.38
CA GLU A 264 -12.13 -2.26 14.64
C GLU A 264 -13.31 -1.27 14.57
N GLU A 265 -13.54 -0.62 13.43
CA GLU A 265 -14.68 0.30 13.25
C GLU A 265 -16.05 -0.40 13.26
N GLN A 266 -16.08 -1.71 12.98
CA GLN A 266 -17.31 -2.52 13.02
C GLN A 266 -17.58 -3.12 14.39
N MET A 267 -16.61 -3.08 15.29
CA MET A 267 -16.75 -3.64 16.62
C MET A 267 -17.54 -2.67 17.50
N THR A 268 -18.48 -3.23 18.26
CA THR A 268 -19.17 -2.51 19.33
C THR A 268 -18.18 -2.03 20.39
N GLU A 269 -18.56 -1.05 21.21
CA GLU A 269 -17.73 -0.62 22.35
C GLU A 269 -17.38 -1.80 23.27
N GLU A 270 -18.31 -2.74 23.48
CA GLU A 270 -18.08 -3.94 24.28
C GLU A 270 -17.05 -4.88 23.64
N GLU A 271 -17.09 -5.05 22.31
CA GLU A 271 -16.13 -5.87 21.56
C GLU A 271 -14.75 -5.22 21.48
N LEU A 272 -14.68 -3.90 21.31
CA LEU A 272 -13.43 -3.13 21.39
C LEU A 272 -12.82 -3.24 22.78
N ASP A 273 -13.63 -3.05 23.83
CA ASP A 273 -13.21 -3.23 25.21
C ASP A 273 -12.67 -4.64 25.46
N GLU A 274 -13.28 -5.68 24.89
CA GLU A 274 -12.80 -7.05 25.00
C GLU A 274 -11.52 -7.32 24.18
N LEU A 275 -11.41 -6.73 22.99
CA LEU A 275 -10.23 -6.83 22.12
C LEU A 275 -9.00 -6.21 22.79
N TYR A 276 -9.17 -5.02 23.37
CA TYR A 276 -8.14 -4.27 24.08
C TYR A 276 -8.03 -4.64 25.56
N ARG A 277 -8.95 -5.46 26.09
CA ARG A 277 -8.89 -5.98 27.45
C ARG A 277 -7.55 -6.69 27.62
N PRO A 278 -6.74 -6.32 28.62
CA PRO A 278 -5.50 -7.01 28.91
C PRO A 278 -5.78 -8.50 29.10
N LYS A 279 -5.43 -9.33 28.10
CA LYS A 279 -5.57 -10.78 28.21
C LYS A 279 -4.72 -11.18 29.41
N LYS A 280 -5.31 -11.93 30.35
CA LYS A 280 -4.70 -12.36 31.62
C LYS A 280 -3.45 -13.26 31.47
N GLY A 281 -2.80 -13.29 30.31
CA GLY A 281 -1.51 -13.91 30.07
C GLY A 281 -0.38 -12.89 30.15
N ASN A 282 0.23 -12.73 31.33
CA ASN A 282 1.64 -12.39 31.56
C ASN A 282 2.32 -11.33 30.63
N SER A 283 1.62 -10.29 30.16
CA SER A 283 2.20 -9.29 29.24
C SER A 283 3.41 -8.55 29.81
N GLN A 284 3.45 -8.33 31.13
CA GLN A 284 4.63 -7.75 31.78
C GLN A 284 5.82 -8.72 31.83
N LYS A 285 5.58 -10.04 31.94
CA LYS A 285 6.68 -11.03 31.94
C LYS A 285 7.23 -11.26 30.53
N SER A 286 6.44 -11.08 29.48
CA SER A 286 6.96 -11.07 28.10
C SER A 286 7.85 -9.86 27.82
N LEU A 287 7.62 -8.74 28.50
CA LEU A 287 8.47 -7.54 28.43
C LEU A 287 9.72 -7.61 29.33
N LEU A 288 9.91 -8.72 30.06
CA LEU A 288 11.03 -8.88 30.98
C LEU A 288 12.41 -8.59 30.33
N PRO A 289 12.72 -9.04 29.11
CA PRO A 289 14.01 -8.69 28.47
C PRO A 289 14.22 -7.17 28.33
N LEU A 290 13.15 -6.44 28.01
CA LEU A 290 13.20 -4.99 27.84
C LEU A 290 13.40 -4.26 29.17
N PHE A 291 12.73 -4.71 30.24
CA PHE A 291 12.92 -4.15 31.59
C PHE A 291 14.32 -4.42 32.13
N VAL A 292 14.84 -5.64 31.96
CA VAL A 292 16.21 -5.99 32.36
C VAL A 292 17.22 -5.12 31.61
N TYR A 293 17.05 -4.96 30.30
CA TYR A 293 17.90 -4.08 29.51
C TYR A 293 17.85 -2.62 29.97
N SER A 294 16.65 -2.07 30.23
CA SER A 294 16.49 -0.71 30.73
C SER A 294 17.20 -0.49 32.07
N ILE A 295 17.08 -1.44 33.00
CA ILE A 295 17.78 -1.41 34.30
C ILE A 295 19.30 -1.42 34.08
N LEU A 296 19.82 -2.33 33.25
CA LEU A 296 21.25 -2.40 32.96
C LEU A 296 21.75 -1.09 32.31
N LYS A 297 21.00 -0.56 31.33
CA LYS A 297 21.33 0.69 30.63
C LYS A 297 21.43 1.90 31.56
N THR A 298 20.60 1.94 32.60
CA THR A 298 20.51 3.09 33.51
C THR A 298 21.35 2.96 34.77
N LYS A 299 21.60 1.73 35.23
CA LYS A 299 22.17 1.48 36.56
C LYS A 299 23.43 0.60 36.56
N SER A 300 23.94 0.23 35.38
CA SER A 300 25.21 -0.51 35.26
C SER A 300 26.14 0.11 34.24
N ASP A 301 27.44 -0.06 34.46
CA ASP A 301 28.52 0.27 33.53
C ASP A 301 29.72 -0.66 33.80
N SER A 302 30.83 -0.49 33.09
CA SER A 302 32.05 -1.31 33.26
C SER A 302 32.76 -1.16 34.62
N LYS A 303 32.28 -0.29 35.50
CA LYS A 303 32.78 -0.10 36.87
C LYS A 303 31.74 -0.49 37.93
N HIS A 304 30.46 -0.49 37.58
CA HIS A 304 29.32 -0.75 38.45
C HIS A 304 28.50 -1.91 37.89
N HIS A 305 28.87 -3.12 38.28
CA HIS A 305 28.18 -4.33 37.85
C HIS A 305 26.99 -4.60 38.77
N LEU A 306 25.84 -4.92 38.18
CA LEU A 306 24.66 -5.29 38.95
C LEU A 306 24.63 -6.79 39.20
N LYS A 307 24.35 -7.19 40.44
CA LYS A 307 24.06 -8.60 40.72
C LYS A 307 22.62 -8.89 40.35
N GLN A 308 22.31 -10.16 40.07
CA GLN A 308 20.93 -10.58 39.81
C GLN A 308 19.97 -10.19 40.95
N LYS A 309 20.45 -10.17 42.20
CA LYS A 309 19.62 -9.74 43.34
C LYS A 309 19.20 -8.28 43.20
N ASP A 310 20.09 -7.42 42.72
CA ASP A 310 19.85 -5.99 42.57
C ASP A 310 18.85 -5.75 41.44
N ILE A 311 19.01 -6.46 40.31
CA ILE A 311 18.05 -6.43 39.19
C ILE A 311 16.67 -6.95 39.63
N LEU A 312 16.61 -8.02 40.42
CA LEU A 312 15.35 -8.52 40.97
C LEU A 312 14.67 -7.52 41.90
N GLU A 313 15.44 -6.75 42.66
CA GLU A 313 14.89 -5.74 43.56
C GLU A 313 14.37 -4.53 42.79
N GLU A 314 15.09 -4.09 41.77
CA GLU A 314 14.64 -3.04 40.84
C GLU A 314 13.35 -3.43 40.11
N LEU A 315 13.26 -4.68 39.64
CA LEU A 315 12.07 -5.17 38.97
C LEU A 315 10.83 -5.16 39.88
N LYS A 316 10.96 -5.33 41.20
CA LYS A 316 9.81 -5.27 42.13
C LYS A 316 9.30 -3.86 42.37
N ASN A 317 10.15 -2.85 42.18
CA ASN A 317 9.82 -1.46 42.49
C ASN A 317 9.17 -0.77 41.28
N PRO A 318 8.43 0.34 41.49
CA PRO A 318 7.97 1.18 40.39
C PRO A 318 9.14 1.66 39.53
N PRO A 319 9.01 1.68 38.19
CA PRO A 319 7.79 1.51 37.40
C PRO A 319 7.48 0.06 36.96
N TYR A 320 8.27 -0.94 37.39
CA TYR A 320 8.22 -2.28 36.81
C TYR A 320 7.25 -3.24 37.52
N GLU A 321 7.19 -3.19 38.86
CA GLU A 321 6.26 -3.96 39.73
C GLU A 321 6.16 -5.46 39.40
N LEU A 322 7.27 -6.06 38.97
CA LEU A 322 7.36 -7.40 38.42
C LEU A 322 7.99 -8.39 39.40
N PHE A 323 7.22 -9.41 39.77
CA PHE A 323 7.69 -10.53 40.58
C PHE A 323 8.12 -11.70 39.70
N ILE A 324 9.43 -11.96 39.64
CA ILE A 324 10.00 -13.08 38.87
C ILE A 324 10.93 -13.93 39.72
N GLU A 325 11.00 -15.21 39.35
CA GLU A 325 11.96 -16.13 39.91
C GLU A 325 13.36 -15.86 39.34
N ARG A 326 14.39 -16.07 40.16
CA ARG A 326 15.80 -15.94 39.78
C ARG A 326 16.17 -16.76 38.53
N LYS A 327 15.53 -17.93 38.35
CA LYS A 327 15.74 -18.81 37.20
C LYS A 327 15.23 -18.19 35.90
N ALA A 328 14.10 -17.48 35.95
CA ALA A 328 13.57 -16.76 34.80
C ALA A 328 14.50 -15.61 34.41
N LEU A 329 14.96 -14.81 35.39
CA LEU A 329 15.92 -13.74 35.16
C LEU A 329 17.22 -14.26 34.52
N SER A 330 17.73 -15.40 35.01
CA SER A 330 18.97 -16.00 34.48
C SER A 330 18.85 -16.38 33.00
N ARG A 331 17.70 -16.95 32.58
CA ARG A 331 17.43 -17.26 31.17
C ARG A 331 17.35 -16.00 30.30
N THR A 332 16.69 -14.97 30.82
CA THR A 332 16.59 -13.68 30.11
C THR A 332 17.94 -13.02 29.92
N ILE A 333 18.77 -12.98 30.97
CA ILE A 333 20.13 -12.41 30.89
C ILE A 333 20.96 -13.19 29.86
N GLN A 334 20.92 -14.52 29.89
CA GLN A 334 21.66 -15.36 28.94
C GLN A 334 21.26 -15.05 27.50
N SER A 335 19.95 -14.99 27.22
CA SER A 335 19.44 -14.64 25.89
C SER A 335 19.85 -13.24 25.45
N LEU A 336 19.92 -12.28 26.38
CA LEU A 336 20.34 -10.91 26.10
C LEU A 336 21.85 -10.79 25.82
N VAL A 337 22.68 -11.57 26.53
CA VAL A 337 24.13 -11.67 26.28
C VAL A 337 24.39 -12.31 24.92
N GLU A 338 23.67 -13.38 24.58
CA GLU A 338 23.78 -14.08 23.29
C GLU A 338 23.30 -13.25 22.10
N ALA A 339 22.45 -12.24 22.33
CA ALA A 339 21.89 -11.43 21.25
C ALA A 339 22.93 -10.51 20.58
N TYR A 340 24.16 -10.35 21.11
CA TYR A 340 25.31 -9.54 20.64
C TYR A 340 25.05 -8.03 20.34
N GLN A 341 23.82 -7.63 20.04
CA GLN A 341 23.40 -6.29 19.66
C GLN A 341 23.31 -5.32 20.84
N PHE A 342 23.27 -5.82 22.07
CA PHE A 342 22.99 -5.02 23.27
C PHE A 342 24.22 -4.72 24.13
N ALA A 343 25.41 -5.18 23.74
CA ALA A 343 26.67 -5.00 24.49
C ALA A 343 26.58 -5.38 25.98
N ILE A 344 25.74 -6.37 26.34
CA ILE A 344 25.59 -6.82 27.71
C ILE A 344 26.66 -7.86 28.02
N MET A 345 27.37 -7.63 29.11
CA MET A 345 28.43 -8.49 29.62
C MET A 345 27.98 -9.12 30.94
N SER A 346 28.39 -10.36 31.17
CA SER A 346 28.14 -11.05 32.44
C SER A 346 29.35 -11.89 32.82
N ASP A 347 29.81 -11.72 34.05
CA ASP A 347 30.89 -12.52 34.63
C ASP A 347 30.63 -12.82 36.13
N GLY A 348 31.65 -13.32 36.83
CA GLY A 348 31.55 -13.63 38.26
C GLY A 348 31.35 -12.41 39.17
N THR A 349 31.57 -11.20 38.67
CA THR A 349 31.45 -9.94 39.42
C THR A 349 30.09 -9.26 39.23
N GLY A 350 29.39 -9.53 38.12
CA GLY A 350 28.00 -9.14 37.91
C GLY A 350 27.59 -9.07 36.44
N ILE A 351 26.52 -8.33 36.16
CA ILE A 351 26.00 -8.05 34.81
C ILE A 351 26.05 -6.54 34.58
N TRP A 352 26.55 -6.12 33.42
CA TRP A 352 26.59 -4.72 33.03
C TRP A 352 26.44 -4.54 31.53
N ILE A 353 26.18 -3.30 31.13
CA ILE A 353 26.23 -2.89 29.72
C ILE A 353 27.57 -2.21 29.44
N ASP A 354 28.29 -2.69 28.44
CA ASP A 354 29.52 -2.05 27.97
C ASP A 354 29.13 -0.88 27.05
N GLN A 355 28.88 0.27 27.66
CA GLN A 355 28.74 1.53 26.92
C GLN A 355 30.13 1.89 26.40
N GLY A 356 30.50 1.33 25.24
CA GLY A 356 31.72 1.73 24.54
C GLY A 356 31.79 3.25 24.53
N GLN A 357 32.96 3.81 24.87
CA GLN A 357 33.15 5.26 25.00
C GLN A 357 32.54 5.98 23.79
N SER A 358 31.36 6.58 24.00
CA SER A 358 30.81 7.60 23.14
C SER A 358 31.70 8.84 23.30
N LYS A 359 32.83 8.84 22.61
CA LYS A 359 33.46 10.09 22.19
C LYS A 359 32.69 10.58 20.98
N ASP A 360 32.05 11.73 21.16
CA ASP A 360 31.65 12.72 20.15
C ASP A 360 31.64 12.24 18.69
N ILE A 361 30.44 12.02 18.14
CA ILE A 361 30.09 12.36 16.76
C ILE A 361 28.72 13.04 16.77
#